data_AF-A0A5S5C5Q1-F1
#
_entry.id   AF-A0A5S5C5Q1-F1
#
_cell.length_a   1.000
_cell.length_b   1.000
_cell.length_c   1.000
_cell.angle_alpha   90.00
_cell.angle_beta   90.00
_cell.angle_gamma   90.00
#
_symmetry.space_group_name_H-M   'P 1'
#
loop_
_entity.id
_entity.type
_entity.pdbx_description
1 polymer ?
#
loop_
_entity_poly.entity_id
_entity_poly.type
_entity_poly.pdbx_seq_one_letter_code
_entity_poly.pdbx_strand_id
1 'polypeptide(L)'
;MLRMMAWRIGSEHGYDFSLGKNYKLIHRYLPPEDWETLLSTYSGGGYSDMRQALTACLALFRKYAKSVAECLDYPYPAYDEAVTKYSARLYAEWT
;
A
#
# COMPACT_ATOMS: atom_id res chain seq x y z
N MET A 1 3.20 1.94 -4.09
CA MET A 1 2.08 1.08 -3.65
C MET A 1 1.71 0.04 -4.69
N LEU A 2 1.14 0.40 -5.85
CA LEU A 2 0.65 -0.54 -6.86
C LEU A 2 1.66 -1.62 -7.30
N ARG A 3 2.96 -1.27 -7.34
CA ARG A 3 4.03 -2.24 -7.64
C ARG A 3 4.22 -3.30 -6.55
N MET A 4 4.08 -2.95 -5.27
CA MET A 4 4.15 -3.94 -4.17
C MET A 4 2.94 -4.87 -4.17
N MET A 5 1.76 -4.34 -4.45
CA MET A 5 0.56 -5.17 -4.65
C MET A 5 0.74 -6.12 -5.82
N ALA A 6 1.31 -5.63 -6.93
CA ALA A 6 1.64 -6.48 -8.07
C ALA A 6 2.64 -7.58 -7.74
N TRP A 7 3.67 -7.29 -6.93
CA TRP A 7 4.62 -8.29 -6.46
C TRP A 7 3.98 -9.32 -5.53
N ARG A 8 3.06 -8.92 -4.66
CA ARG A 8 2.29 -9.88 -3.85
C ARG A 8 1.46 -10.82 -4.73
N ILE A 9 0.73 -10.25 -5.70
CA ILE A 9 -0.08 -11.03 -6.63
C ILE A 9 0.81 -11.98 -7.46
N GLY A 10 1.95 -11.49 -7.96
CA GLY A 10 2.93 -12.31 -8.68
C GLY A 10 3.58 -13.39 -7.83
N SER A 11 3.77 -13.15 -6.53
CA SER A 11 4.25 -14.15 -5.58
C SER A 11 3.24 -15.27 -5.31
N GLU A 12 1.94 -14.99 -5.40
CA GLU A 12 0.88 -16.00 -5.18
C GLU A 12 0.50 -16.75 -6.46
N HIS A 13 0.39 -16.05 -7.59
CA HIS A 13 -0.16 -16.57 -8.84
C HIS A 13 0.89 -16.78 -9.95
N GLY A 14 2.15 -16.43 -9.68
CA GLY A 14 3.26 -16.48 -10.65
C GLY A 14 3.44 -15.17 -11.42
N TYR A 15 4.65 -14.94 -11.94
CA TYR A 15 5.01 -13.72 -12.68
C TYR A 15 4.66 -13.77 -14.19
N ASP A 16 3.92 -14.81 -14.61
CA ASP A 16 3.67 -15.12 -16.02
C ASP A 16 2.54 -14.26 -16.65
N PHE A 17 1.87 -13.44 -15.86
CA PHE A 17 0.76 -12.60 -16.35
C PHE A 17 0.96 -11.11 -16.05
N SER A 18 0.46 -10.29 -16.96
CA SER A 18 0.40 -8.84 -16.80
C SER A 18 -0.91 -8.45 -16.12
N LEU A 19 -0.84 -7.54 -15.14
CA LEU A 19 -2.02 -6.94 -14.49
C LEU A 19 -2.79 -5.95 -15.38
N GLY A 20 -2.51 -5.96 -16.69
CA GLY A 20 -3.06 -5.07 -17.69
C GLY A 20 -2.40 -3.69 -17.69
N LYS A 21 -2.60 -2.93 -18.77
CA LYS A 21 -2.14 -1.54 -18.90
C LYS A 21 -2.73 -0.71 -17.73
N ASN A 22 -1.87 0.01 -17.01
CA ASN A 22 -2.23 0.81 -15.83
C ASN A 22 -2.91 0.02 -14.69
N TYR A 23 -2.52 -1.24 -14.45
CA TYR A 23 -3.07 -2.05 -13.34
C TYR A 23 -4.59 -2.28 -13.44
N LYS A 24 -5.16 -2.22 -14.66
CA LYS A 24 -6.61 -2.35 -14.90
C LYS A 24 -7.21 -3.61 -14.27
N LEU A 25 -6.46 -4.71 -14.19
CA LEU A 25 -6.95 -6.00 -13.67
C LEU A 25 -6.63 -6.22 -12.19
N ILE A 26 -5.96 -5.28 -11.52
CA ILE A 26 -5.49 -5.48 -10.14
C ILE A 26 -6.64 -5.76 -9.16
N HIS A 27 -7.80 -5.15 -9.39
CA HIS A 27 -9.02 -5.35 -8.60
C HIS A 27 -9.57 -6.79 -8.62
N ARG A 28 -9.20 -7.62 -9.62
CA ARG A 28 -9.64 -9.02 -9.71
C ARG A 28 -8.84 -9.96 -8.82
N TYR A 29 -7.62 -9.56 -8.48
CA TYR A 29 -6.68 -10.37 -7.69
C TYR A 29 -6.53 -9.85 -6.26
N LEU A 30 -6.99 -8.63 -6.00
CA LEU A 30 -6.98 -8.04 -4.67
C LEU A 30 -8.21 -8.47 -3.86
N PRO A 31 -8.05 -8.68 -2.55
CA PRO A 31 -9.19 -8.74 -1.64
C PRO A 31 -10.06 -7.48 -1.78
N PRO A 32 -11.39 -7.60 -1.73
CA PRO A 32 -12.31 -6.47 -1.89
C PRO A 32 -12.05 -5.37 -0.84
N GLU A 33 -11.69 -5.74 0.39
CA GLU A 33 -11.26 -4.84 1.46
C GLU A 33 -10.06 -3.96 1.10
N ASP A 34 -9.06 -4.53 0.43
CA ASP A 34 -7.84 -3.83 0.04
C ASP A 34 -8.09 -2.97 -1.19
N TRP A 35 -9.03 -3.37 -2.05
CA TRP A 35 -9.51 -2.57 -3.17
C TRP A 35 -10.29 -1.33 -2.71
N GLU A 36 -11.19 -1.48 -1.73
CA GLU A 36 -11.88 -0.33 -1.11
C GLU A 36 -10.91 0.61 -0.42
N THR A 37 -9.92 0.06 0.30
CA THR A 37 -8.86 0.85 0.91
C THR A 37 -8.08 1.63 -0.16
N LEU A 38 -7.75 1.01 -1.29
CA LEU A 38 -7.10 1.69 -2.41
C LEU A 38 -7.97 2.83 -2.96
N LEU A 39 -9.27 2.61 -3.14
CA LEU A 39 -10.21 3.66 -3.58
C LEU A 39 -10.27 4.82 -2.58
N SER A 40 -10.22 4.54 -1.28
CA SER A 40 -10.19 5.59 -0.24
C SER A 40 -8.98 6.52 -0.36
N THR A 41 -7.86 6.03 -0.93
CA THR A 41 -6.65 6.86 -1.16
C THR A 41 -6.80 7.90 -2.26
N TYR A 42 -7.86 7.80 -3.09
CA TYR A 42 -8.18 8.77 -4.13
C TYR A 42 -9.20 9.84 -3.68
N SER A 43 -9.63 9.83 -2.41
CA SER A 43 -10.56 10.83 -1.89
C SER A 43 -9.91 12.22 -1.84
N GLY A 44 -10.58 13.21 -2.44
CA GLY A 44 -10.03 14.55 -2.73
C GLY A 44 -10.86 15.72 -2.17
N GLY A 45 -11.58 15.51 -1.07
CA GLY A 45 -12.49 16.52 -0.51
C GLY A 45 -11.81 17.63 0.30
N GLY A 46 -10.62 17.39 0.87
CA GLY A 46 -9.87 18.40 1.64
C GLY A 46 -8.57 17.88 2.26
N TYR A 47 -7.91 18.72 3.09
CA TYR A 47 -6.63 18.38 3.74
C TYR A 47 -6.73 17.20 4.72
N SER A 48 -7.85 17.10 5.46
CA SER A 48 -8.15 15.94 6.33
C SER A 48 -8.29 14.66 5.51
N ASP A 49 -8.98 14.72 4.37
CA ASP A 49 -9.18 13.56 3.49
C ASP A 49 -7.85 13.13 2.84
N MET A 50 -7.02 14.08 2.41
CA MET A 50 -5.68 13.78 1.91
C MET A 50 -4.79 13.12 2.97
N ARG A 51 -4.89 13.57 4.22
CA ARG A 51 -4.16 12.96 5.35
C ARG A 51 -4.62 11.53 5.60
N GLN A 52 -5.93 11.29 5.59
CA GLN A 52 -6.50 9.96 5.76
C GLN A 52 -6.11 9.05 4.59
N ALA A 53 -6.19 9.55 3.36
CA ALA A 53 -5.75 8.87 2.15
C ALA A 53 -4.26 8.48 2.19
N LEU A 54 -3.37 9.40 2.61
CA LEU A 54 -1.95 9.12 2.76
C LEU A 54 -1.71 8.04 3.83
N THR A 55 -2.41 8.13 4.95
CA THR A 55 -2.28 7.18 6.06
C THR A 55 -2.75 5.79 5.66
N ALA A 56 -3.91 5.69 4.98
CA ALA A 56 -4.42 4.45 4.41
C ALA A 56 -3.45 3.86 3.37
N CYS A 57 -2.87 4.72 2.51
CA CYS A 57 -1.90 4.30 1.51
C CYS A 57 -0.63 3.69 2.14
N LEU A 58 -0.10 4.33 3.19
CA LEU A 58 1.05 3.84 3.94
C LEU A 58 0.74 2.53 4.66
N ALA A 59 -0.41 2.43 5.33
CA ALA A 59 -0.84 1.20 6.00
C ALA A 59 -0.93 0.02 5.03
N LEU A 60 -1.54 0.24 3.87
CA LEU A 60 -1.68 -0.78 2.84
C LEU A 60 -0.32 -1.15 2.23
N PHE A 61 0.56 -0.18 1.97
CA PHE A 61 1.92 -0.46 1.51
C PHE A 61 2.69 -1.35 2.49
N ARG A 62 2.58 -1.12 3.80
CA ARG A 62 3.24 -1.92 4.84
C ARG A 62 2.75 -3.36 4.86
N LYS A 63 1.43 -3.56 4.79
CA LYS A 63 0.80 -4.88 4.71
C LYS A 63 1.42 -5.70 3.58
N TYR A 64 1.45 -5.14 2.37
CA TYR A 64 1.99 -5.81 1.20
C TYR A 64 3.51 -5.96 1.21
N ALA A 65 4.24 -4.95 1.68
CA ALA A 65 5.71 -5.01 1.74
C ALA A 65 6.20 -6.09 2.72
N LYS A 66 5.57 -6.22 3.90
CA LYS A 66 5.87 -7.33 4.84
C LYS A 66 5.55 -8.68 4.22
N SER A 67 4.37 -8.79 3.61
CA SER A 67 3.92 -10.03 2.99
C SER A 67 4.81 -10.49 1.82
N VAL A 68 5.33 -9.55 1.02
CA VAL A 68 6.29 -9.83 -0.05
C VAL A 68 7.67 -10.17 0.51
N ALA A 69 8.12 -9.48 1.57
CA ALA A 69 9.39 -9.78 2.23
C ALA A 69 9.39 -11.19 2.84
N GLU A 70 8.31 -11.59 3.51
CA GLU A 70 8.11 -12.94 4.04
C GLU A 70 8.09 -14.00 2.92
N CYS A 71 7.38 -13.73 1.81
CA CYS A 71 7.33 -14.67 0.69
C CYS A 71 8.66 -14.84 -0.06
N LEU A 72 9.50 -13.82 -0.07
CA LEU A 72 10.78 -13.83 -0.79
C LEU A 72 11.99 -14.03 0.14
N ASP A 73 11.75 -14.31 1.43
CA ASP A 73 12.77 -14.47 2.47
C ASP A 73 13.75 -13.29 2.58
N TYR A 74 13.28 -12.08 2.29
CA TYR A 74 14.07 -10.86 2.41
C TYR A 74 13.92 -10.25 3.81
N PRO A 75 15.02 -9.72 4.39
CA PRO A 75 14.93 -8.99 5.65
C PRO A 75 14.11 -7.71 5.45
N TYR A 76 13.00 -7.58 6.16
CA TYR A 76 12.20 -6.35 6.17
C TYR A 76 12.92 -5.28 7.00
N PRO A 77 13.44 -4.19 6.40
CA PRO A 77 14.13 -3.17 7.16
C PRO A 77 13.15 -2.40 8.06
N ALA A 78 13.64 -1.95 9.23
CA ALA A 78 12.89 -1.13 10.20
C ALA A 78 12.59 0.31 9.72
N TYR A 79 12.50 0.51 8.39
CA TYR A 79 12.10 1.78 7.78
C TYR A 79 10.70 2.22 8.22
N ASP A 80 9.86 1.25 8.57
CA ASP A 80 8.47 1.46 8.94
C ASP A 80 8.30 2.27 10.22
N GLU A 81 9.17 2.06 11.21
CA GLU A 81 9.16 2.82 12.46
C GLU A 81 9.59 4.27 12.23
N ALA A 82 10.63 4.48 11.42
CA ALA A 82 11.12 5.81 11.10
C ALA A 82 10.05 6.64 10.38
N VAL A 83 9.37 6.05 9.40
CA VAL A 83 8.29 6.72 8.66
C VAL A 83 7.08 6.96 9.56
N THR A 84 6.67 6.00 10.39
CA THR A 84 5.54 6.20 11.32
C THR A 84 5.82 7.34 12.29
N LYS A 85 7.03 7.38 12.86
CA LYS A 85 7.44 8.41 13.82
C LYS A 85 7.53 9.79 13.16
N TYR A 86 8.03 9.86 11.92
CA TYR A 86 8.10 11.10 11.16
C TYR A 86 6.70 11.64 10.81
N SER A 87 5.82 10.78 10.30
CA SER A 87 4.43 11.15 9.98
C SER A 87 3.67 11.61 11.23
N ALA A 88 3.81 10.90 12.35
CA ALA A 88 3.20 11.28 13.62
C ALA A 88 3.69 12.64 14.13
N ARG A 89 4.99 12.93 13.98
CA ARG A 89 5.57 14.23 14.34
C ARG A 89 5.01 15.36 13.48
N LEU A 90 4.94 15.16 12.16
CA LEU A 90 4.32 16.13 11.25
C LEU A 90 2.83 16.32 11.56
N TYR A 91 2.12 15.29 12.01
CA TYR A 91 0.72 15.47 12.39
C TYR A 91 0.55 16.28 13.68
N ALA A 92 1.49 16.18 14.62
CA ALA A 92 1.49 16.95 15.86
C ALA A 92 1.91 18.41 15.68
N GLU A 93 2.80 18.72 14.71
CA GLU A 93 3.25 20.09 14.42
C GLU A 93 2.18 20.94 13.69
N TRP A 94 1.17 20.31 13.09
CA TRP A 94 0.13 20.99 12.29
C TRP A 94 -1.27 20.97 12.94
N THR A 95 -1.31 20.73 14.26
CA THR A 95 -2.48 20.88 15.16
C THR A 95 -2.16 21.91 16.21
#